data_AF-A0A348NSI6-F1
#
_entry.id   AF-A0A348NSI6-F1
#
_cell.length_a   1.000
_cell.length_b   1.000
_cell.length_c   1.000
_cell.angle_alpha   90.00
_cell.angle_beta   90.00
_cell.angle_gamma   90.00
#
_symmetry.space_group_name_H-M   'P 1'
#
loop_
_entity.id
_entity.type
_entity.pdbx_description
1 polymer ?
#
loop_
_entity_poly.entity_id
_entity_poly.type
_entity_poly.pdbx_seq_one_letter_code
_entity_poly.pdbx_strand_id
1 'polypeptide(L)'
;TLVLTRAYADWSSPVNAVYRSQLVARAVDLVQLFPAAAYAKNGADIRLAVDAVEDMFRLPDLTHVVIVAGDSDYVPLAQRCKRLGRFVVGVGVAGSTAKSLAAACDQFDAYDALPGVSVPTDKPQQKPDASASDAPVRQRRRAPNDPAADLLERALRLEHERTDADWMHSSVIKNLIKRMDPSFSEKGLGYKSFSDFINAHPSIVEMNESDNIRLVRLVSDKR
;
A
#
# COMPACT_ATOMS: atom_id res chain seq x y z
N THR A 1 -7.32 21.78 18.93
CA THR A 1 -8.71 21.28 18.78
C THR A 1 -8.85 20.59 17.45
N LEU A 2 -9.47 19.42 17.39
CA LEU A 2 -9.85 18.79 16.13
C LEU A 2 -11.22 19.34 15.71
N VAL A 3 -11.30 19.93 14.51
CA VAL A 3 -12.53 20.56 14.00
C VAL A 3 -13.32 19.57 13.14
N LEU A 4 -12.61 18.80 12.32
CA LEU A 4 -13.19 17.82 11.39
C LEU A 4 -12.33 16.57 11.36
N THR A 5 -12.97 15.40 11.33
CA THR A 5 -12.31 14.10 11.18
C THR A 5 -13.18 13.22 10.30
N ARG A 6 -12.76 12.98 9.05
CA ARG A 6 -13.51 12.21 8.06
C ARG A 6 -12.68 11.08 7.48
N ALA A 7 -13.33 9.96 7.19
CA ALA A 7 -12.76 8.85 6.44
C ALA A 7 -13.64 8.56 5.22
N TYR A 8 -13.01 8.41 4.06
CA TYR A 8 -13.67 8.28 2.75
C TYR A 8 -13.49 6.86 2.22
N ALA A 9 -14.59 6.11 2.11
CA ALA A 9 -14.56 4.78 1.50
C ALA A 9 -15.96 4.32 1.09
N ASP A 10 -16.01 3.20 0.37
CA ASP A 10 -17.20 2.36 0.38
C ASP A 10 -17.21 1.53 1.67
N TRP A 11 -17.97 1.97 2.67
CA TRP A 11 -18.11 1.30 3.97
C TRP A 11 -19.08 0.11 3.93
N SER A 12 -19.76 -0.11 2.80
CA SER A 12 -20.51 -1.35 2.56
C SER A 12 -19.60 -2.51 2.19
N SER A 13 -18.41 -2.22 1.62
CA SER A 13 -17.40 -3.21 1.29
C SER A 13 -16.89 -3.94 2.55
N PRO A 14 -16.85 -5.28 2.56
CA PRO A 14 -16.36 -6.06 3.70
C PRO A 14 -14.95 -5.67 4.17
N VAL A 15 -14.06 -5.29 3.24
CA VAL A 15 -12.67 -4.91 3.55
C VAL A 15 -12.60 -3.64 4.38
N ASN A 16 -13.52 -2.70 4.17
CA ASN A 16 -13.58 -1.44 4.93
C ASN A 16 -14.48 -1.56 6.16
N ALA A 17 -15.51 -2.41 6.07
CA ALA A 17 -16.53 -2.62 7.09
C ALA A 17 -15.95 -2.98 8.46
N VAL A 18 -14.84 -3.74 8.49
CA VAL A 18 -14.16 -4.18 9.71
C VAL A 18 -13.63 -3.02 10.56
N TYR A 19 -13.38 -1.84 9.97
CA TYR A 19 -12.85 -0.68 10.68
C TYR A 19 -13.95 0.27 11.19
N ARG A 20 -15.21 0.09 10.78
CA ARG A 20 -16.32 1.02 11.10
C ARG A 20 -16.46 1.27 12.59
N SER A 21 -16.53 0.20 13.39
CA SER A 21 -16.73 0.31 14.84
C SER A 21 -15.61 1.09 15.51
N GLN A 22 -14.36 0.85 15.10
CA GLN A 22 -13.19 1.54 15.64
C GLN A 22 -13.17 3.02 15.27
N LEU A 23 -13.52 3.38 14.04
CA LEU A 23 -13.55 4.76 13.57
C LEU A 23 -14.69 5.56 14.22
N VAL A 24 -15.89 4.99 14.28
CA VAL A 24 -17.05 5.62 14.95
C VAL A 24 -16.79 5.82 16.44
N ALA A 25 -16.18 4.84 17.12
CA ALA A 25 -15.81 4.98 18.53
C ALA A 25 -14.80 6.12 18.79
N ARG A 26 -14.12 6.62 17.75
CA ARG A 26 -13.19 7.75 17.79
C ARG A 26 -13.76 9.03 17.19
N ALA A 27 -15.08 9.09 16.98
CA ALA A 27 -15.79 10.23 16.38
C ALA A 27 -15.27 10.60 14.97
N VAL A 28 -14.83 9.61 14.20
CA VAL A 28 -14.51 9.82 12.78
C VAL A 28 -15.79 9.68 11.96
N ASP A 29 -16.12 10.73 11.21
CA ASP A 29 -17.24 10.74 10.28
C ASP A 29 -16.93 9.85 9.07
N LEU A 30 -17.78 8.85 8.84
CA LEU A 30 -17.63 7.92 7.73
C LEU A 30 -18.37 8.44 6.51
N VAL A 31 -17.64 9.01 5.56
CA VAL A 31 -18.20 9.47 4.28
C VAL A 31 -18.34 8.25 3.36
N GLN A 32 -19.59 7.84 3.15
CA GLN A 32 -19.94 6.72 2.27
C GLN A 32 -19.85 7.12 0.80
N LEU A 33 -19.15 6.28 0.03
CA LEU A 33 -19.05 6.40 -1.42
C LEU A 33 -19.56 5.10 -2.04
N PHE A 34 -20.47 5.22 -3.01
CA PHE A 34 -20.85 4.10 -3.86
C PHE A 34 -20.08 4.20 -5.17
N PRO A 35 -19.48 3.11 -5.68
CA PRO A 35 -18.85 3.14 -7.00
C PRO A 35 -19.87 3.57 -8.07
N ALA A 36 -19.66 4.76 -8.65
CA ALA A 36 -20.58 5.30 -9.66
C ALA A 36 -20.53 4.53 -11.00
N ALA A 37 -19.46 3.77 -11.23
CA ALA A 37 -19.28 2.85 -12.34
C ALA A 37 -18.27 1.76 -11.96
N ALA A 38 -18.29 0.62 -12.65
CA ALA A 38 -17.37 -0.51 -12.45
C ALA A 38 -15.87 -0.13 -12.52
N TYR A 39 -15.55 1.05 -13.06
CA TYR A 39 -14.19 1.57 -13.27
C TYR A 39 -13.92 2.92 -12.59
N ALA A 40 -14.81 3.43 -11.73
CA ALA A 40 -14.61 4.71 -11.04
C ALA A 40 -13.54 4.58 -9.94
N LYS A 41 -12.27 4.56 -10.34
CA LYS A 41 -11.12 4.28 -9.47
C LYS A 41 -10.80 5.41 -8.48
N ASN A 42 -11.21 6.66 -8.76
CA ASN A 42 -10.74 7.84 -8.01
C ASN A 42 -11.89 8.62 -7.31
N GLY A 43 -13.07 8.00 -7.15
CA GLY A 43 -14.24 8.70 -6.59
C GLY A 43 -14.02 9.19 -5.15
N ALA A 44 -13.28 8.42 -4.35
CA ALA A 44 -12.92 8.80 -2.98
C ALA A 44 -11.98 10.01 -2.95
N ASP A 45 -10.93 9.99 -3.77
CA ASP A 45 -9.91 11.05 -3.81
C ASP A 45 -10.53 12.38 -4.26
N ILE A 46 -11.39 12.33 -5.29
CA ILE A 46 -12.12 13.51 -5.77
C ILE A 46 -13.04 14.06 -4.67
N ARG A 47 -13.84 13.21 -4.03
CA ARG A 47 -14.77 13.66 -3.00
C ARG A 47 -14.04 14.26 -1.80
N LEU A 48 -12.96 13.62 -1.36
CA LEU A 48 -12.10 14.13 -0.29
C LEU A 48 -11.54 15.50 -0.65
N ALA A 49 -10.98 15.66 -1.85
CA ALA A 49 -10.40 16.93 -2.28
C ALA A 49 -11.44 18.06 -2.34
N VAL A 50 -12.65 17.77 -2.84
CA VAL A 50 -13.75 18.74 -2.90
C VAL A 50 -14.16 19.18 -1.49
N ASP A 51 -14.45 18.22 -0.61
CA ASP A 51 -14.86 18.51 0.77
C ASP A 51 -13.79 19.32 1.52
N ALA A 52 -12.51 18.93 1.42
CA ALA A 52 -11.40 19.62 2.09
C ALA A 52 -11.26 21.07 1.61
N VAL A 53 -11.39 21.32 0.31
CA VAL A 53 -11.35 22.69 -0.23
C VAL A 53 -12.55 23.49 0.23
N GLU A 54 -13.75 22.93 0.20
CA GLU A 54 -14.97 23.58 0.68
C GLU A 54 -14.86 23.97 2.17
N ASP A 55 -14.41 23.06 3.03
CA ASP A 55 -14.25 23.33 4.46
C ASP A 55 -13.26 24.47 4.71
N MET A 56 -12.15 24.54 3.96
CA MET A 56 -11.18 25.64 4.11
C MET A 56 -11.79 27.01 3.82
N PHE A 57 -12.80 27.08 2.94
CA PHE A 57 -13.52 28.31 2.64
C PHE A 57 -14.63 28.60 3.66
N ARG A 58 -15.30 27.57 4.18
CA ARG A 58 -16.39 27.72 5.16
C ARG A 58 -15.89 27.98 6.58
N LEU A 59 -14.72 27.45 6.92
CA LEU A 59 -14.15 27.48 8.27
C LEU A 59 -12.86 28.32 8.26
N PRO A 60 -12.94 29.63 8.56
CA PRO A 60 -11.78 30.52 8.48
C PRO A 60 -10.68 30.14 9.49
N ASP A 61 -11.06 29.57 10.63
CA ASP A 61 -10.15 29.17 11.72
C ASP A 61 -9.51 27.79 11.51
N LEU A 62 -9.81 27.12 10.39
CA LEU A 62 -9.11 25.89 10.03
C LEU A 62 -7.68 26.26 9.64
N THR A 63 -6.72 25.93 10.49
CA THR A 63 -5.30 26.32 10.30
C THR A 63 -4.43 25.19 9.76
N HIS A 64 -4.84 23.93 9.97
CA HIS A 64 -4.06 22.74 9.64
C HIS A 64 -4.91 21.76 8.83
N VAL A 65 -4.29 21.12 7.84
CA VAL A 65 -4.89 20.03 7.07
C VAL A 65 -3.97 18.81 7.18
N VAL A 66 -4.53 17.69 7.63
CA VAL A 66 -3.82 16.40 7.71
C VAL A 66 -4.37 15.48 6.63
N ILE A 67 -3.52 15.08 5.69
CA ILE A 67 -3.85 14.15 4.60
C ILE A 67 -3.24 12.80 4.93
N VAL A 68 -4.08 11.82 5.25
CA VAL A 68 -3.65 10.44 5.52
C VAL A 68 -3.80 9.62 4.24
N ALA A 69 -2.83 9.73 3.34
CA ALA A 69 -2.80 9.05 2.05
C ALA A 69 -1.37 8.91 1.49
N GLY A 70 -1.19 8.00 0.54
CA GLY A 70 0.10 7.77 -0.13
C GLY A 70 0.17 8.19 -1.60
N ASP A 71 -0.96 8.54 -2.22
CA ASP A 71 -1.06 8.76 -3.67
C ASP A 71 -0.55 10.14 -4.11
N SER A 72 0.15 10.20 -5.24
CA SER A 72 0.58 11.46 -5.87
C SER A 72 -0.59 12.34 -6.30
N ASP A 73 -1.79 11.78 -6.50
CA ASP A 73 -2.99 12.54 -6.87
C ASP A 73 -3.39 13.59 -5.81
N TYR A 74 -2.87 13.48 -4.58
CA TYR A 74 -3.08 14.47 -3.52
C TYR A 74 -2.13 15.67 -3.58
N VAL A 75 -1.11 15.67 -4.46
CA VAL A 75 -0.17 16.80 -4.61
C VAL A 75 -0.88 18.14 -4.90
N PRO A 76 -1.82 18.22 -5.87
CA PRO A 76 -2.53 19.47 -6.13
C PRO A 76 -3.36 19.95 -4.93
N LEU A 77 -3.93 19.03 -4.15
CA LEU A 77 -4.66 19.35 -2.92
C LEU A 77 -3.72 19.95 -1.87
N ALA A 78 -2.61 19.28 -1.56
CA ALA A 78 -1.61 19.76 -0.60
C ALA A 78 -1.11 21.18 -0.97
N GLN A 79 -0.76 21.39 -2.24
CA GLN A 79 -0.34 22.70 -2.73
C GLN A 79 -1.46 23.75 -2.61
N ARG A 80 -2.73 23.37 -2.87
CA ARG A 80 -3.87 24.29 -2.74
C ARG A 80 -4.10 24.68 -1.28
N CYS A 81 -4.03 23.74 -0.35
CA CYS A 81 -4.13 24.00 1.09
C CYS A 81 -3.06 25.00 1.54
N LYS A 82 -1.80 24.81 1.11
CA LYS A 82 -0.70 25.74 1.41
C LYS A 82 -0.91 27.13 0.81
N ARG A 83 -1.36 27.21 -0.46
CA ARG A 83 -1.69 28.49 -1.10
C ARG A 83 -2.82 29.25 -0.38
N LEU A 84 -3.69 28.55 0.34
CA LEU A 84 -4.74 29.12 1.17
C LEU A 84 -4.30 29.37 2.61
N GLY A 85 -3.00 29.25 2.90
CA GLY A 85 -2.40 29.56 4.20
C GLY A 85 -2.61 28.49 5.26
N ARG A 86 -2.83 27.23 4.87
CA ARG A 86 -2.92 26.10 5.82
C ARG A 86 -1.58 25.40 5.96
N PHE A 87 -1.26 24.97 7.17
CA PHE A 87 -0.16 24.05 7.42
C PHE A 87 -0.58 22.64 7.04
N VAL A 88 0.16 21.98 6.17
CA VAL A 88 -0.20 20.67 5.61
C VAL A 88 0.70 19.58 6.14
N VAL A 89 0.09 18.60 6.81
CA VAL A 89 0.75 17.37 7.25
C VAL A 89 0.32 16.23 6.35
N GLY A 90 1.28 15.56 5.72
CA GLY A 90 1.05 14.29 5.04
C GLY A 90 1.38 13.12 5.96
N VAL A 91 0.55 12.08 5.96
CA VAL A 91 0.81 10.83 6.67
C VAL A 91 0.65 9.68 5.69
N GLY A 92 1.66 8.82 5.58
CA GLY A 92 1.62 7.71 4.63
C GLY A 92 2.57 6.57 4.96
N VAL A 93 2.49 5.48 4.20
CA VAL A 93 3.32 4.29 4.43
C VAL A 93 4.70 4.50 3.81
N ALA A 94 5.75 4.36 4.62
CA ALA A 94 7.14 4.44 4.15
C ALA A 94 7.38 3.52 2.93
N GLY A 95 8.04 4.06 1.90
CA GLY A 95 8.33 3.32 0.66
C GLY A 95 7.15 3.11 -0.30
N SER A 96 5.91 3.38 0.11
CA SER A 96 4.72 3.34 -0.77
C SER A 96 4.13 4.72 -1.06
N THR A 97 4.47 5.73 -0.27
CA THR A 97 4.03 7.11 -0.52
C THR A 97 4.89 7.79 -1.58
N ALA A 98 4.23 8.52 -2.51
CA ALA A 98 4.91 9.29 -3.53
C ALA A 98 5.81 10.39 -2.92
N LYS A 99 7.07 10.45 -3.34
CA LYS A 99 8.03 11.50 -2.91
C LYS A 99 7.52 12.91 -3.23
N SER A 100 6.75 13.06 -4.31
CA SER A 100 6.11 14.31 -4.71
C SER A 100 5.06 14.77 -3.70
N LEU A 101 4.30 13.86 -3.10
CA LEU A 101 3.33 14.19 -2.05
C LEU A 101 4.05 14.70 -0.80
N ALA A 102 5.08 13.98 -0.34
CA ALA A 102 5.87 14.40 0.81
C ALA A 102 6.49 15.79 0.61
N ALA A 103 7.03 16.07 -0.59
CA ALA A 103 7.59 17.39 -0.94
C ALA A 103 6.52 18.50 -1.05
N ALA A 104 5.27 18.15 -1.32
CA ALA A 104 4.18 19.11 -1.41
C ALA A 104 3.63 19.54 -0.04
N CYS A 105 3.82 18.73 1.00
CA CYS A 105 3.41 19.04 2.38
C CYS A 105 4.40 19.99 3.07
N ASP A 106 4.03 20.50 4.26
CA ASP A 106 4.95 21.21 5.15
C ASP A 106 5.67 20.24 6.09
N GLN A 107 4.97 19.18 6.50
CA GLN A 107 5.49 18.06 7.27
C GLN A 107 5.00 16.76 6.65
N PHE A 108 5.84 15.72 6.70
CA PHE A 108 5.45 14.38 6.31
C PHE A 108 5.90 13.37 7.36
N ASP A 109 4.96 12.59 7.89
CA ASP A 109 5.24 11.54 8.86
C ASP A 109 4.92 10.16 8.28
N ALA A 110 5.82 9.22 8.50
CA ALA A 110 5.58 7.83 8.14
C ALA A 110 4.63 7.18 9.15
N TYR A 111 3.70 6.36 8.67
CA TYR A 111 2.65 5.72 9.50
C TYR A 111 3.22 4.89 10.65
N ASP A 112 4.32 4.20 10.39
CA ASP A 112 5.09 3.37 11.34
C ASP A 112 5.87 4.17 12.38
N ALA A 113 6.13 5.46 12.12
CA ALA A 113 6.78 6.37 13.05
C ALA A 113 5.78 7.10 13.98
N LEU A 114 4.47 6.90 13.79
CA LEU A 114 3.46 7.58 14.60
C LEU A 114 3.46 7.06 16.06
N PRO A 115 3.32 7.96 17.06
CA PRO A 115 3.23 7.57 18.45
C PRO A 115 2.10 6.58 18.70
N GLY A 116 2.39 5.49 19.41
CA GLY A 116 1.41 4.45 19.73
C GLY A 116 1.11 3.46 18.60
N VAL A 117 1.73 3.63 17.42
CA VAL A 117 1.73 2.60 16.38
C VAL A 117 2.84 1.62 16.70
N SER A 118 2.46 0.46 17.26
CA SER A 118 3.37 -0.68 17.33
C SER A 118 3.49 -1.27 15.93
N VAL A 119 4.60 -0.96 15.25
CA VAL A 119 5.03 -1.74 14.09
C VAL A 119 5.07 -3.20 14.56
N PRO A 120 4.38 -4.15 13.89
CA PRO A 120 4.63 -5.55 14.15
C PRO A 120 6.12 -5.77 13.88
N THR A 121 6.91 -5.81 14.94
CA THR A 121 8.27 -6.29 14.82
C THR A 121 8.12 -7.76 14.47
N ASP A 122 8.21 -8.08 13.18
CA ASP A 122 8.78 -9.34 12.75
C ASP A 122 10.24 -9.35 13.21
N LYS A 123 10.45 -9.36 14.54
CA LYS A 123 11.66 -9.91 15.11
C LYS A 123 11.49 -11.41 14.87
N PRO A 124 12.30 -12.04 14.01
CA PRO A 124 12.38 -13.49 14.04
C PRO A 124 12.73 -13.86 15.47
N GLN A 125 11.77 -14.47 16.18
CA GLN A 125 12.07 -15.15 17.44
C GLN A 125 13.07 -16.24 17.10
N GLN A 126 14.36 -15.93 17.25
CA GLN A 126 15.39 -16.93 17.49
C GLN A 126 14.98 -17.64 18.78
N LYS A 127 14.29 -18.78 18.62
CA LYS A 127 14.31 -19.81 19.65
C LYS A 127 15.72 -20.40 19.67
N PRO A 128 16.27 -20.68 20.86
CA PRO A 128 17.64 -21.15 21.01
C PRO A 128 17.83 -22.50 20.31
N ASP A 129 18.99 -22.64 19.69
CA ASP A 129 19.49 -23.83 19.01
C ASP A 129 19.25 -25.10 19.84
N ALA A 130 18.46 -26.02 19.27
CA ALA A 130 18.55 -27.43 19.58
C ALA A 130 19.04 -28.15 18.32
N SER A 131 20.36 -28.35 18.29
CA SER A 131 21.08 -29.45 17.66
C SER A 131 20.71 -29.84 16.22
N ALA A 132 21.63 -29.47 15.34
CA ALA A 132 22.01 -30.16 14.11
C ALA A 132 21.39 -31.56 13.90
N SER A 133 20.54 -31.66 12.89
CA SER A 133 20.45 -32.86 12.07
C SER A 133 20.51 -32.45 10.61
N ASP A 134 21.64 -32.78 10.01
CA ASP A 134 21.95 -32.73 8.59
C ASP A 134 20.81 -33.36 7.78
N ALA A 135 20.10 -32.56 6.97
CA ALA A 135 19.15 -33.04 5.98
C ALA A 135 19.12 -32.07 4.79
N PRO A 136 19.21 -32.58 3.55
CA PRO A 136 19.57 -31.78 2.41
C PRO A 136 18.46 -30.81 2.02
N VAL A 137 18.88 -29.65 1.51
CA VAL A 137 18.07 -28.69 0.76
C VAL A 137 17.29 -29.43 -0.33
N ARG A 138 16.04 -29.81 -0.04
CA ARG A 138 15.11 -30.28 -1.05
C ARG A 138 14.67 -29.08 -1.88
N GLN A 139 15.43 -28.81 -2.93
CA GLN A 139 14.91 -28.18 -4.14
C GLN A 139 13.63 -28.93 -4.53
N ARG A 140 12.46 -28.37 -4.21
CA ARG A 140 11.21 -28.86 -4.78
C ARG A 140 11.23 -28.52 -6.27
N ARG A 141 11.51 -29.55 -7.07
CA ARG A 141 11.24 -29.57 -8.51
C ARG A 141 9.80 -29.09 -8.75
N ARG A 142 9.67 -28.17 -9.71
CA ARG A 142 8.43 -27.64 -10.27
C ARG A 142 7.35 -28.72 -10.37
N ALA A 143 6.19 -28.48 -9.76
CA ALA A 143 4.96 -29.09 -10.22
C ALA A 143 4.53 -28.35 -11.52
N PRO A 144 3.96 -29.03 -12.53
CA PRO A 144 3.72 -28.43 -13.85
C PRO A 144 2.65 -27.34 -13.90
N ASN A 145 1.90 -27.10 -12.82
CA ASN A 145 0.88 -26.06 -12.72
C ASN A 145 0.94 -25.48 -11.30
N ASP A 146 1.78 -24.46 -11.07
CA ASP A 146 1.65 -23.62 -9.89
C ASP A 146 0.85 -22.37 -10.30
N PRO A 147 -0.48 -22.34 -10.07
CA PRO A 147 -1.30 -21.20 -10.46
C PRO A 147 -0.85 -19.88 -9.81
N ALA A 148 -0.13 -19.93 -8.68
CA ALA A 148 0.44 -18.72 -8.08
C ALA A 148 1.65 -18.20 -8.86
N ALA A 149 2.46 -19.10 -9.45
CA ALA A 149 3.59 -18.73 -10.29
C ALA A 149 3.12 -18.07 -11.60
N ASP A 150 2.09 -18.63 -12.23
CA ASP A 150 1.47 -18.07 -13.44
C ASP A 150 0.85 -16.69 -13.15
N LEU A 151 0.22 -16.54 -11.99
CA LEU A 151 -0.36 -15.29 -11.53
C LEU A 151 0.70 -14.21 -11.31
N LEU A 152 1.85 -14.58 -10.72
CA LEU A 152 3.00 -13.71 -10.54
C LEU A 152 3.60 -13.25 -11.88
N GLU A 153 3.81 -14.18 -12.82
CA GLU A 153 4.31 -13.88 -14.16
C GLU A 153 3.39 -12.92 -14.91
N ARG A 154 2.08 -13.18 -14.87
CA ARG A 154 1.08 -12.36 -15.55
C ARG A 154 0.96 -10.96 -14.94
N ALA A 155 1.08 -10.83 -13.62
CA ALA A 155 1.11 -9.54 -12.95
C ALA A 155 2.36 -8.73 -13.35
N LEU A 156 3.53 -9.37 -13.42
CA LEU A 156 4.77 -8.71 -13.83
C LEU A 156 4.72 -8.24 -15.29
N ARG A 157 4.20 -9.05 -16.21
CA ARG A 157 4.04 -8.66 -17.63
C ARG A 157 3.09 -7.48 -17.80
N LEU A 158 1.94 -7.52 -17.14
CA LEU A 158 0.93 -6.46 -17.27
C LEU A 158 1.44 -5.13 -16.70
N GLU A 159 2.20 -5.17 -15.61
CA GLU A 159 2.79 -3.97 -15.03
C GLU A 159 3.94 -3.41 -15.89
N HIS A 160 4.73 -4.28 -16.52
CA HIS A 160 5.79 -3.90 -17.44
C HIS A 160 5.21 -3.26 -18.73
N GLU A 161 4.20 -3.87 -19.34
CA GLU A 161 3.49 -3.32 -20.51
C GLU A 161 2.85 -1.95 -20.24
N ARG A 162 2.44 -1.70 -19.00
CA ARG A 162 1.80 -0.45 -18.60
C ARG A 162 2.79 0.70 -18.41
N THR A 163 3.99 0.40 -17.90
CA THR A 163 4.89 1.42 -17.34
C THR A 163 6.22 1.52 -18.09
N ASP A 164 6.53 0.53 -18.95
CA ASP A 164 7.82 0.40 -19.66
C ASP A 164 9.04 0.45 -18.73
N ALA A 165 8.82 0.13 -17.45
CA ALA A 165 9.83 0.16 -16.39
C ALA A 165 10.41 -1.24 -16.21
N ASP A 166 11.74 -1.34 -16.25
CA ASP A 166 12.44 -2.60 -16.01
C ASP A 166 12.28 -3.08 -14.56
N TRP A 167 12.37 -2.15 -13.60
CA TRP A 167 12.25 -2.45 -12.17
C TRP A 167 10.96 -1.87 -11.60
N MET A 168 10.18 -2.72 -10.94
CA MET A 168 8.86 -2.40 -10.42
C MET A 168 8.83 -2.59 -8.91
N HIS A 169 8.04 -1.80 -8.19
CA HIS A 169 7.89 -1.98 -6.75
C HIS A 169 7.15 -3.30 -6.44
N SER A 170 7.72 -4.11 -5.54
CA SER A 170 7.11 -5.38 -5.11
C SER A 170 5.70 -5.20 -4.53
N SER A 171 5.42 -4.06 -3.88
CA SER A 171 4.09 -3.72 -3.37
C SER A 171 3.05 -3.53 -4.48
N VAL A 172 3.45 -2.96 -5.63
CA VAL A 172 2.59 -2.76 -6.80
C VAL A 172 2.21 -4.12 -7.39
N ILE A 173 3.19 -5.01 -7.55
CA ILE A 173 2.97 -6.38 -8.05
C ILE A 173 2.06 -7.16 -7.10
N LYS A 174 2.28 -7.08 -5.78
CA LYS A 174 1.40 -7.71 -4.78
C LYS A 174 -0.04 -7.24 -4.88
N ASN A 175 -0.25 -5.93 -5.03
CA ASN A 175 -1.58 -5.36 -5.18
C ASN A 175 -2.26 -5.79 -6.48
N LEU A 176 -1.48 -5.92 -7.56
CA LEU A 176 -1.99 -6.38 -8.85
C LEU A 176 -2.40 -7.87 -8.80
N ILE A 177 -1.57 -8.71 -8.18
CA ILE A 177 -1.89 -10.14 -7.93
C ILE A 177 -3.20 -10.27 -7.18
N LYS A 178 -3.40 -9.52 -6.08
CA LYS A 178 -4.65 -9.55 -5.30
C LYS A 178 -5.88 -9.00 -6.05
N ARG A 179 -5.68 -8.15 -7.06
CA ARG A 179 -6.76 -7.67 -7.94
C ARG A 179 -7.16 -8.73 -8.96
N MET A 180 -6.18 -9.49 -9.46
CA MET A 180 -6.41 -10.57 -10.42
C MET A 180 -7.01 -11.80 -9.76
N ASP A 181 -6.52 -12.14 -8.56
CA ASP A 181 -7.06 -13.21 -7.74
C ASP A 181 -7.18 -12.76 -6.27
N PRO A 182 -8.38 -12.36 -5.82
CA PRO A 182 -8.63 -12.00 -4.43
C PRO A 182 -8.38 -13.12 -3.42
N SER A 183 -8.34 -14.39 -3.85
CA SER A 183 -8.06 -15.54 -2.99
C SER A 183 -6.57 -15.72 -2.68
N PHE A 184 -5.70 -15.00 -3.40
CA PHE A 184 -4.25 -15.07 -3.21
C PHE A 184 -3.84 -14.73 -1.77
N SER A 185 -3.14 -15.67 -1.13
CA SER A 185 -2.60 -15.52 0.21
C SER A 185 -1.23 -16.19 0.29
N GLU A 186 -0.20 -15.42 0.67
CA GLU A 186 1.16 -15.96 0.87
C GLU A 186 1.16 -17.06 1.93
N LYS A 187 0.39 -16.86 3.01
CA LYS A 187 0.20 -17.86 4.07
C LYS A 187 -0.53 -19.10 3.56
N GLY A 188 -1.54 -18.91 2.70
CA GLY A 188 -2.25 -20.02 2.06
C GLY A 188 -1.36 -20.87 1.17
N LEU A 189 -0.31 -20.27 0.62
CA LEU A 189 0.73 -20.92 -0.19
C LEU A 189 1.93 -21.42 0.65
N GLY A 190 1.92 -21.21 1.97
CA GLY A 190 2.98 -21.67 2.89
C GLY A 190 4.18 -20.72 3.02
N TYR A 191 4.10 -19.50 2.50
CA TYR A 191 5.14 -18.47 2.62
C TYR A 191 4.87 -17.54 3.81
N LYS A 192 5.93 -17.10 4.51
CA LYS A 192 5.78 -16.20 5.66
C LYS A 192 5.58 -14.75 5.22
N SER A 193 6.19 -14.39 4.09
CA SER A 193 6.09 -13.06 3.50
C SER A 193 5.94 -13.11 1.97
N PHE A 194 5.57 -11.97 1.36
CA PHE A 194 5.55 -11.85 -0.10
C PHE A 194 6.96 -11.90 -0.70
N SER A 195 7.96 -11.45 0.05
CA SER A 195 9.37 -11.57 -0.34
C SER A 195 9.80 -13.04 -0.37
N ASP A 196 9.33 -13.87 0.57
CA ASP A 196 9.59 -15.31 0.57
C ASP A 196 8.98 -15.99 -0.66
N PHE A 197 7.76 -15.57 -1.02
CA PHE A 197 7.08 -16.04 -2.23
C PHE A 197 7.85 -15.66 -3.50
N ILE A 198 8.31 -14.40 -3.62
CA ILE A 198 9.15 -13.94 -4.73
C ILE A 198 10.46 -14.73 -4.80
N ASN A 199 11.16 -14.87 -3.68
CA ASN A 199 12.44 -15.58 -3.61
C ASN A 199 12.32 -17.07 -3.93
N ALA A 200 11.14 -17.66 -3.75
CA ALA A 200 10.84 -19.03 -4.16
C ALA A 200 10.62 -19.20 -5.67
N HIS A 201 10.48 -18.10 -6.43
CA HIS A 201 10.26 -18.09 -7.88
C HIS A 201 11.39 -17.39 -8.67
N PRO A 202 12.68 -17.76 -8.46
CA PRO A 202 13.82 -17.08 -9.09
C PRO A 202 13.87 -17.27 -10.62
N SER A 203 13.08 -18.19 -11.17
CA SER A 203 12.96 -18.37 -12.63
C SER A 203 12.01 -17.39 -13.31
N ILE A 204 11.21 -16.65 -12.54
CA ILE A 204 10.18 -15.73 -13.04
C ILE A 204 10.54 -14.29 -12.67
N VAL A 205 11.06 -14.08 -11.47
CA VAL A 205 11.28 -12.75 -10.90
C VAL A 205 12.67 -12.62 -10.30
N GLU A 206 13.35 -11.51 -10.61
CA GLU A 206 14.54 -11.07 -9.89
C GLU A 206 14.13 -10.00 -8.87
N MET A 207 14.68 -10.09 -7.67
CA MET A 207 14.45 -9.12 -6.60
C MET A 207 15.74 -8.38 -6.28
N ASN A 208 15.65 -7.06 -6.20
CA ASN A 208 16.70 -6.19 -5.68
C ASN A 208 16.19 -5.54 -4.38
N GLU A 209 16.88 -5.86 -3.28
CA GLU A 209 16.64 -5.29 -1.97
C GLU A 209 17.76 -4.28 -1.67
N SER A 210 17.42 -3.00 -1.71
CA SER A 210 18.32 -1.90 -1.34
C SER A 210 17.71 -1.16 -0.15
N ASP A 211 18.31 -1.30 1.04
CA ASP A 211 18.05 -0.75 2.39
C ASP A 211 16.60 -0.47 2.85
N ASN A 212 15.70 0.04 2.02
CA ASN A 212 14.28 0.23 2.34
C ASN A 212 13.33 0.12 1.12
N ILE A 213 13.83 -0.27 -0.05
CA ILE A 213 13.04 -0.40 -1.29
C ILE A 213 13.27 -1.80 -1.87
N ARG A 214 12.16 -2.50 -2.11
CA ARG A 214 12.12 -3.82 -2.74
C ARG A 214 11.60 -3.71 -4.15
N LEU A 215 12.53 -3.73 -5.11
CA LEU A 215 12.23 -3.71 -6.53
C LEU A 215 12.26 -5.15 -7.06
N VAL A 216 11.37 -5.43 -8.01
CA VAL A 216 11.26 -6.70 -8.70
C VAL A 216 11.22 -6.47 -10.21
N ARG A 217 11.80 -7.39 -10.97
CA ARG A 217 11.69 -7.40 -12.43
C ARG A 217 11.45 -8.80 -12.95
N LEU A 218 10.82 -8.90 -14.12
CA LEU A 218 10.71 -10.18 -14.82
C LEU A 218 12.12 -10.65 -15.20
N VAL A 219 12.43 -11.93 -15.00
CA VAL A 219 13.67 -12.52 -15.52
C VAL A 219 13.59 -12.52 -17.04
N SER A 220 14.47 -11.78 -17.72
CA SER A 220 14.62 -11.88 -19.18
C SER A 220 15.12 -13.28 -19.51
N ASP A 221 14.42 -13.98 -20.40
CA ASP A 221 14.82 -15.31 -20.86
C ASP A 221 16.25 -15.21 -21.43
N LYS A 222 17.24 -15.79 -20.74
CA LYS A 222 18.61 -15.87 -21.25
C LYS A 222 18.58 -16.78 -22.48
N ARG A 223 18.53 -16.18 -23.66
CA ARG A 223 19.05 -16.81 -24.88
C ARG A 223 20.57 -16.91 -24.81
#